data_AF-A0ABD2KFD6-F1
#
_entry.id   AF-A0ABD2KFD6-F1
#
_cell.length_a   1.000
_cell.length_b   1.000
_cell.length_c   1.000
_cell.angle_alpha   90.00
_cell.angle_beta   90.00
_cell.angle_gamma   90.00
#
_symmetry.space_group_name_H-M   'P 1'
#
loop_
_entity.id
_entity.type
_entity.pdbx_description
1 polymer ?
#
loop_
_entity_poly.entity_id
_entity_poly.type
_entity_poly.pdbx_seq_one_letter_code
_entity_poly.pdbx_strand_id
1 'polypeptide(L)'
;MIILNLRSELELRLLGNIPIVSRMNDEAKNWTDNFSAVFTNSNKGWGFPSFITLAELMDPSNGFYDKDEDKVTLAIHFIVNPNQKTGRKFQSLLDPK
;
A
#
# COMPACT_ATOMS: atom_id res chain seq x y z
N MET A 1 -4.01 -1.47 -6.39
CA MET A 1 -3.50 -0.40 -7.27
C MET A 1 -3.49 0.90 -6.47
N ILE A 2 -2.32 1.51 -6.30
CA ILE A 2 -2.13 2.82 -5.67
C ILE A 2 -2.15 3.88 -6.78
N ILE A 3 -2.98 4.91 -6.64
CA ILE A 3 -3.07 6.02 -7.60
C ILE A 3 -2.72 7.33 -6.89
N LEU A 4 -1.79 8.10 -7.48
CA LEU A 4 -1.43 9.44 -7.02
C LEU A 4 -1.74 10.48 -8.10
N ASN A 5 -2.48 11.53 -7.71
CA ASN A 5 -2.77 12.65 -8.59
C ASN A 5 -1.71 13.74 -8.45
N LEU A 6 -0.84 13.84 -9.46
CA LEU A 6 0.24 14.83 -9.52
C LEU A 6 -0.10 15.96 -10.49
N ARG A 7 0.40 17.17 -10.18
CA ARG A 7 0.44 18.27 -11.14
C ARG A 7 1.51 17.99 -12.19
N SER A 8 1.38 18.60 -13.37
CA SER A 8 2.12 18.29 -14.60
C SER A 8 3.65 18.34 -14.54
N GLU A 9 4.23 18.91 -13.48
CA GLU A 9 5.68 19.11 -13.31
C GLU A 9 6.30 18.31 -12.15
N LEU A 10 5.51 17.49 -11.44
CA LEU A 10 5.99 16.75 -10.27
C LEU A 10 6.32 15.30 -10.59
N GLU A 11 7.52 14.87 -10.20
CA GLU A 11 7.94 13.48 -10.11
C GLU A 11 8.11 13.12 -8.63
N LEU A 12 7.53 11.99 -8.22
CA LEU A 12 7.70 11.44 -6.87
C LEU A 12 8.33 10.07 -6.94
N ARG A 13 9.32 9.84 -6.10
CA ARG A 13 9.90 8.51 -5.92
C ARG A 13 9.52 8.02 -4.55
N LEU A 14 8.72 6.96 -4.52
CA LEU A 14 8.30 6.32 -3.28
C LEU A 14 9.03 4.99 -3.16
N LEU A 15 9.64 4.79 -1.99
CA LEU A 15 10.05 3.48 -1.51
C LEU A 15 9.07 3.09 -0.42
N GLY A 16 8.63 1.85 -0.39
CA GLY A 16 7.69 1.45 0.63
C GLY A 16 7.46 -0.03 0.64
N ASN A 17 6.55 -0.43 1.51
CA ASN A 17 6.07 -1.78 1.59
C ASN A 17 4.55 -1.78 1.81
N ILE A 18 3.89 -2.78 1.26
CA ILE A 18 2.46 -2.99 1.44
C ILE A 18 2.31 -4.25 2.28
N PRO A 19 2.15 -4.14 3.61
CA PRO A 19 1.78 -5.28 4.43
C PRO A 19 0.29 -5.61 4.34
N ILE A 20 -0.03 -6.90 4.22
CA ILE A 20 -1.30 -7.48 4.64
C ILE A 20 -1.17 -7.81 6.12
N VAL A 21 -1.99 -7.15 6.95
CA VAL A 21 -1.92 -7.29 8.40
C VAL A 21 -2.64 -8.56 8.82
N SER A 22 -1.93 -9.51 9.41
CA SER A 22 -2.50 -10.69 10.06
C SER A 22 -3.04 -10.32 11.43
N ARG A 23 -4.20 -10.86 11.79
CA ARG A 23 -4.86 -10.66 13.09
C ARG A 23 -4.40 -11.64 14.17
N MET A 24 -3.40 -12.47 13.88
CA MET A 24 -2.92 -13.53 14.78
C MET A 24 -2.08 -13.03 15.98
N ASN A 25 -2.03 -11.71 16.23
CA ASN A 25 -1.15 -11.08 17.23
C ASN A 25 0.35 -11.44 17.09
N ASP A 26 0.77 -11.76 15.87
CA ASP A 26 2.16 -12.03 15.52
C ASP A 26 2.51 -11.26 14.24
N GLU A 27 3.30 -10.20 14.40
CA GLU A 27 3.74 -9.35 13.29
C GLU A 27 4.56 -10.11 12.25
N ALA A 28 5.20 -11.23 12.63
CA ALA A 28 5.94 -12.09 11.70
C ALA A 28 5.01 -12.78 10.68
N LYS A 29 3.70 -12.81 10.94
CA LYS A 29 2.69 -13.35 10.02
C LYS A 29 2.17 -12.33 9.01
N ASN A 30 2.59 -11.07 9.07
CA ASN A 30 2.21 -10.09 8.07
C ASN A 30 2.88 -10.42 6.73
N TRP A 31 2.10 -10.60 5.67
CA TRP A 31 2.65 -10.70 4.31
C TRP A 31 3.05 -9.33 3.83
N THR A 32 4.25 -9.16 3.29
CA THR A 32 4.75 -7.84 2.87
C THR A 32 5.55 -7.94 1.58
N ASP A 33 5.22 -7.11 0.59
CA ASP A 33 6.12 -6.85 -0.55
C ASP A 33 6.62 -5.40 -0.56
N ASN A 34 7.89 -5.26 -0.89
CA ASN A 34 8.55 -3.96 -1.06
C ASN A 34 8.31 -3.42 -2.47
N PHE A 35 8.20 -2.10 -2.60
CA PHE A 35 8.11 -1.43 -3.88
C PHE A 35 9.01 -0.21 -3.98
N SER A 36 9.42 0.07 -5.22
CA SER A 36 10.03 1.32 -5.64
C SER A 36 9.27 1.80 -6.87
N ALA A 37 8.63 2.96 -6.76
CA ALA A 37 7.77 3.47 -7.81
C ALA A 37 8.04 4.95 -8.08
N VAL A 38 8.09 5.29 -9.38
CA VAL A 38 8.17 6.67 -9.85
C VAL A 38 6.78 7.08 -10.33
N PHE A 39 6.18 8.02 -9.62
CA PHE A 39 4.90 8.60 -9.99
C PHE A 39 5.12 9.92 -10.74
N THR A 40 4.44 10.07 -11.87
CA THR A 40 4.41 11.29 -12.67
C THR A 40 2.96 11.61 -13.04
N ASN A 41 2.71 12.76 -13.67
CA ASN A 41 1.36 13.06 -14.19
C ASN A 41 0.93 12.08 -15.31
N SER A 42 1.87 11.48 -16.06
CA SER A 42 1.57 10.45 -17.07
C SER A 42 1.57 9.03 -16.51
N ASN A 43 2.22 8.80 -15.36
CA ASN A 43 2.29 7.51 -14.67
C ASN A 43 1.80 7.64 -13.23
N LYS A 44 0.48 7.70 -13.07
CA LYS A 44 -0.18 7.96 -11.78
C LYS A 44 -0.39 6.71 -10.93
N GLY A 45 -0.25 5.52 -11.52
CA GLY A 45 -0.62 4.26 -10.90
C GLY A 45 0.57 3.34 -10.68
N TRP A 46 0.59 2.65 -9.55
CA TRP A 46 1.50 1.54 -9.31
C TRP A 46 0.82 0.42 -8.50
N GLY A 47 1.23 -0.82 -8.69
CA GLY A 47 0.76 -1.93 -7.88
C GLY A 47 1.32 -3.27 -8.34
N PHE A 48 0.94 -4.32 -7.63
CA PHE A 48 1.27 -5.69 -7.99
C PHE A 48 0.12 -6.29 -8.81
N PRO A 49 0.38 -6.82 -10.03
CA PRO A 49 -0.63 -7.53 -10.81
C PRO A 49 -1.15 -8.79 -10.10
N SER A 50 -0.29 -9.41 -9.29
CA SER A 50 -0.60 -10.54 -8.42
C SER A 50 0.12 -10.32 -7.10
N PHE A 51 -0.64 -9.97 -6.06
CA PHE A 51 -0.08 -9.65 -4.74
C PHE A 51 -0.23 -10.81 -3.74
N ILE A 52 -1.42 -11.40 -3.70
CA ILE A 52 -1.74 -12.60 -2.92
C ILE A 52 -2.83 -13.36 -3.69
N THR A 53 -2.84 -14.69 -3.62
CA THR A 53 -3.95 -15.46 -4.19
C THR A 53 -5.19 -15.36 -3.30
N LEU A 54 -6.38 -15.52 -3.90
CA LEU A 54 -7.62 -15.56 -3.12
C LEU A 54 -7.61 -16.73 -2.12
N ALA A 55 -7.02 -17.86 -2.48
CA ALA A 55 -6.93 -19.02 -1.60
C ALA A 55 -6.10 -18.72 -0.34
N GLU A 56 -4.93 -18.11 -0.49
CA GLU A 56 -4.07 -17.71 0.65
C GLU A 56 -4.70 -16.61 1.50
N LEU A 57 -5.38 -15.65 0.86
CA LEU A 57 -6.06 -14.56 1.54
C LEU A 57 -7.20 -15.05 2.44
N MET A 58 -7.96 -16.04 1.95
CA MET A 58 -9.14 -16.59 2.63
C MET A 58 -8.81 -17.75 3.58
N ASP A 59 -7.56 -18.25 3.59
CA ASP A 59 -7.14 -19.31 4.51
C ASP A 59 -7.17 -18.78 5.96
N PRO A 60 -8.04 -19.36 6.83
CA PRO A 60 -8.16 -18.92 8.22
C PRO A 60 -6.86 -19.06 9.02
N SER A 61 -5.95 -19.95 8.62
CA SER A 61 -4.67 -20.17 9.30
C SER A 61 -3.65 -19.03 9.11
N ASN A 62 -3.87 -18.19 8.08
CA ASN A 62 -3.03 -17.03 7.80
C ASN A 62 -3.50 -15.78 8.56
N GLY A 63 -4.79 -15.72 8.92
CA GLY A 63 -5.35 -14.63 9.72
C GLY A 63 -5.53 -13.29 9.00
N PHE A 64 -5.48 -13.27 7.66
CA PHE A 64 -5.67 -12.06 6.84
C PHE A 64 -7.13 -11.67 6.67
N TYR A 65 -8.04 -12.64 6.63
CA TYR A 65 -9.46 -12.42 6.39
C TYR A 65 -10.30 -12.38 7.68
N ASP A 66 -10.99 -11.25 7.78
CA ASP A 66 -12.23 -10.88 8.46
C ASP A 66 -13.47 -11.77 8.43
N LYS A 67 -13.51 -13.03 8.88
CA LYS A 67 -14.77 -13.80 8.70
C LYS A 67 -16.00 -13.18 9.36
N ASP A 68 -15.86 -12.54 10.53
CA ASP A 68 -17.00 -12.00 11.27
C ASP A 68 -17.47 -10.66 10.69
N GLU A 69 -16.53 -9.86 10.19
CA GLU A 69 -16.83 -8.54 9.61
C GLU A 69 -16.87 -8.51 8.08
N ASP A 70 -16.53 -9.61 7.41
CA ASP A 70 -16.31 -9.76 5.96
C ASP A 70 -15.32 -8.72 5.40
N LYS A 71 -14.11 -8.66 5.99
CA LYS A 71 -13.11 -7.60 5.70
C LYS A 71 -11.67 -8.09 5.56
N VAL A 72 -10.83 -7.31 4.88
CA VAL A 72 -9.37 -7.46 4.85
C VAL A 72 -8.75 -6.09 5.11
N THR A 73 -7.74 -6.04 5.97
CA THR A 73 -7.01 -4.79 6.28
C THR A 73 -5.69 -4.74 5.53
N LEU A 74 -5.51 -3.67 4.75
CA LEU A 74 -4.27 -3.36 4.05
C LEU A 74 -3.65 -2.12 4.69
N ALA A 75 -2.38 -2.21 5.07
CA ALA A 75 -1.60 -1.04 5.47
C ALA A 75 -0.61 -0.69 4.35
N ILE A 76 -0.36 0.60 4.15
CA ILE A 76 0.61 1.08 3.15
C ILE A 76 1.59 1.99 3.88
N HIS A 77 2.85 1.58 3.93
CA HIS A 77 3.92 2.41 4.48
C HIS A 77 4.78 2.88 3.31
N PHE A 78 4.85 4.19 3.11
CA PHE A 78 5.71 4.79 2.09
C PHE A 78 6.69 5.79 2.74
N ILE A 79 7.92 5.74 2.27
CA ILE A 79 9.00 6.66 2.60
C ILE A 79 9.17 7.57 1.38
N VAL A 80 8.94 8.85 1.60
CA VAL A 80 9.25 9.90 0.64
C VAL A 80 10.68 10.34 0.90
N ASN A 81 11.51 10.44 -0.15
CA ASN A 81 12.84 11.00 0.01
C ASN A 81 12.72 12.48 0.45
N PRO A 82 13.24 12.88 1.63
CA PRO A 82 13.06 14.22 2.18
C PRO A 82 13.71 15.32 1.33
N ASN A 83 14.69 14.97 0.49
CA ASN A 83 15.36 15.90 -0.42
C ASN A 83 14.61 16.07 -1.75
N GLN A 84 13.53 15.33 -1.99
CA GLN A 84 12.65 15.62 -3.11
C GLN A 84 11.82 16.88 -2.83
N LYS A 85 11.92 17.87 -3.72
CA LYS A 85 11.07 19.05 -3.72
C LYS A 85 9.63 18.64 -4.04
N THR A 86 8.90 18.22 -3.03
CA THR A 86 7.46 17.91 -3.12
C THR A 86 6.69 19.18 -2.71
N GLY A 87 5.83 19.67 -3.60
CA GLY A 87 5.19 20.97 -3.43
C GLY A 87 4.26 21.09 -2.20
N ARG A 88 3.88 19.98 -1.55
CA ARG A 88 3.10 19.93 -0.29
C ARG A 88 3.34 18.62 0.47
N LYS A 89 3.15 18.65 1.79
CA LYS A 89 3.06 17.45 2.65
C LYS A 89 2.01 16.49 2.10
N PHE A 90 2.34 15.20 2.06
CA PHE A 90 1.39 14.14 1.74
C PHE A 90 0.34 14.08 2.85
N GLN A 91 -0.88 14.54 2.57
CA GLN A 91 -2.04 14.22 3.39
C GLN A 91 -2.56 12.86 2.89
N SER A 92 -2.62 11.87 3.78
CA SER A 92 -3.08 10.52 3.44
C SER A 92 -4.50 10.58 2.86
N LEU A 93 -4.69 10.07 1.64
CA LEU A 93 -6.01 9.91 1.01
C LEU A 93 -6.87 8.81 1.66
N LEU A 94 -6.50 8.34 2.86
CA LEU A 94 -7.17 7.27 3.61
C LEU A 94 -8.04 7.80 4.75
N ASP A 95 -8.27 9.11 4.85
CA ASP A 95 -9.28 9.64 5.77
C ASP A 95 -10.65 9.08 5.38
N PRO A 96 -11.29 8.25 6.21
CA PRO A 96 -12.65 7.79 5.95
C PRO A 96 -13.58 9.01 6.02
N LYS A 97 -14.45 9.17 5.02
CA LYS A 97 -15.60 10.06 5.13
C LYS A 97 -16.65 9.46 6.07
#